data_AF-A0A9X2FKL7-F1
#
_entry.id   AF-A0A9X2FKL7-F1
#
_cell.length_a   1.000
_cell.length_b   1.000
_cell.length_c   1.000
_cell.angle_alpha   90.00
_cell.angle_beta   90.00
_cell.angle_gamma   90.00
#
_symmetry.space_group_name_H-M   'P 1'
#
loop_
_entity.id
_entity.type
_entity.pdbx_description
1 polymer ?
#
loop_
_entity_poly.entity_id
_entity_poly.type
_entity_poly.pdbx_seq_one_letter_code
_entity_poly.pdbx_strand_id
1 'polypeptide(L)'
;MTEKVQKVKPQEFVSEFEKLLLDDNTHNILVRGYFDNDKLLLVFACLYETTGFDDGTIVIGNTTVPHEREFLQRGIRESIPKLNLSDAFNINGLTVNFTQWKRNRDFQFGFDKDFVVFHPVQSALDDKDFPKFCSILNNSKAKMNILITTNDFSESPKKLYSFVDEILILDTTEVDDEHSEIYKVIQSNLEADHQSLPY
;
A
#
# COMPACT_ATOMS: atom_id res chain seq x y z
N MET A 1 5.99 23.29 6.74
CA MET A 1 5.08 22.58 5.81
C MET A 1 5.92 21.48 5.22
N THR A 2 5.81 20.28 5.76
CA THR A 2 6.46 19.08 5.21
C THR A 2 5.93 18.88 3.79
N GLU A 3 6.81 18.54 2.86
CA GLU A 3 6.37 18.19 1.51
C GLU A 3 5.53 16.92 1.60
N LYS A 4 4.26 17.05 1.23
CA LYS A 4 3.27 15.96 1.26
C LYS A 4 3.65 14.75 0.39
N VAL A 5 4.59 14.93 -0.54
CA VAL A 5 5.07 13.91 -1.47
C VAL A 5 6.58 13.85 -1.40
N GLN A 6 7.12 12.68 -1.07
CA GLN A 6 8.56 12.45 -0.97
C GLN A 6 8.95 11.24 -1.82
N LYS A 7 9.91 11.42 -2.74
CA LYS A 7 10.50 10.33 -3.52
C LYS A 7 11.84 9.95 -2.88
N VAL A 8 11.92 8.73 -2.39
CA VAL A 8 12.98 8.29 -1.48
C VAL A 8 13.56 6.95 -1.90
N LYS A 9 14.87 6.79 -1.69
CA LYS A 9 15.57 5.51 -1.90
C LYS A 9 15.24 4.53 -0.76
N PRO A 10 15.50 3.22 -0.89
CA PRO A 10 15.03 2.22 0.07
C PRO A 10 15.39 2.46 1.54
N GLN A 11 16.62 2.89 1.83
CA GLN A 11 17.05 3.15 3.22
C GLN A 11 16.31 4.33 3.85
N GLU A 12 16.12 5.39 3.06
CA GLU A 12 15.37 6.58 3.48
C GLU A 12 13.87 6.28 3.59
N PHE A 13 13.33 5.44 2.71
CA PHE A 13 11.96 4.95 2.81
C PHE A 13 11.70 4.28 4.15
N VAL A 14 12.58 3.37 4.59
CA VAL A 14 12.44 2.68 5.89
C VAL A 14 12.43 3.71 7.03
N SER A 15 13.41 4.61 7.05
CA SER A 15 13.53 5.61 8.13
C SER A 15 12.34 6.57 8.18
N GLU A 16 11.88 7.08 7.04
CA GLU A 16 10.72 7.98 7.00
C GLU A 16 9.42 7.24 7.29
N PHE A 17 9.22 6.02 6.76
CA PHE A 17 8.00 5.25 7.00
C PHE A 17 7.86 4.88 8.49
N GLU A 18 8.92 4.40 9.15
CA GLU A 18 8.90 4.11 10.60
C GLU A 18 8.57 5.35 11.44
N LYS A 19 9.13 6.51 11.07
CA LYS A 19 8.82 7.78 11.72
C LYS A 19 7.36 8.17 11.54
N LEU A 20 6.78 7.93 10.36
CA LEU A 20 5.34 8.16 10.11
C LEU A 20 4.46 7.17 10.87
N LEU A 21 4.89 5.91 11.04
CA LEU A 21 4.17 4.92 11.86
C LEU A 21 4.06 5.35 13.34
N LEU A 22 5.04 6.10 13.83
CA LEU A 22 5.11 6.56 15.22
C LEU A 22 4.60 8.00 15.41
N ASP A 23 4.18 8.69 14.36
CA ASP A 23 3.63 10.05 14.45
C ASP A 23 2.13 10.02 14.73
N ASP A 24 1.73 10.54 15.89
CA ASP A 24 0.33 10.62 16.33
C ASP A 24 -0.55 11.48 15.42
N ASN A 25 0.04 12.32 14.55
CA ASN A 25 -0.71 13.18 13.62
C ASN A 25 -0.87 12.57 12.23
N THR A 26 -0.13 11.49 11.93
CA THR A 26 -0.21 10.80 10.66
C THR A 26 -1.14 9.60 10.82
N HIS A 27 -2.15 9.50 9.96
CA HIS A 27 -3.13 8.42 10.05
C HIS A 27 -3.35 7.70 8.72
N ASN A 28 -3.04 8.36 7.60
CA ASN A 28 -3.21 7.83 6.26
C ASN A 28 -1.93 8.06 5.45
N ILE A 29 -1.22 6.98 5.12
CA ILE A 29 0.00 7.01 4.32
C ILE A 29 -0.29 6.39 2.95
N LEU A 30 0.08 7.08 1.87
CA LEU A 30 0.08 6.52 0.52
C LEU A 30 1.49 6.09 0.11
N VAL A 31 1.64 4.81 -0.21
CA VAL A 31 2.88 4.24 -0.74
C VAL A 31 2.74 4.02 -2.25
N ARG A 32 3.60 4.71 -3.01
CA ARG A 32 3.73 4.63 -4.47
C ARG A 32 5.12 4.13 -4.86
N GLY A 33 5.29 3.74 -6.12
CA GLY A 33 6.56 3.21 -6.65
C GLY A 33 6.32 2.27 -7.82
N TYR A 34 7.29 2.11 -8.71
CA TYR A 34 7.12 1.29 -9.92
C TYR A 34 7.11 -0.23 -9.66
N PHE A 35 7.70 -0.66 -8.54
CA PHE A 35 7.93 -2.06 -8.23
C PHE A 35 7.06 -2.49 -7.04
N ASP A 36 5.98 -3.21 -7.34
CA ASP A 36 4.95 -3.57 -6.35
C ASP A 36 5.48 -4.48 -5.24
N ASN A 37 6.35 -5.42 -5.61
CA ASN A 37 6.95 -6.34 -4.65
C ASN A 37 7.82 -5.60 -3.62
N ASP A 38 8.56 -4.58 -4.04
CA ASP A 38 9.43 -3.83 -3.13
C ASP A 38 8.63 -2.98 -2.14
N LYS A 39 7.53 -2.38 -2.61
CA LYS A 39 6.60 -1.66 -1.73
C LYS A 39 6.03 -2.59 -0.66
N LEU A 40 5.52 -3.75 -1.06
CA LEU A 40 5.00 -4.74 -0.13
C LEU A 40 6.09 -5.21 0.85
N LEU A 41 7.28 -5.54 0.34
CA LEU A 41 8.39 -6.00 1.17
C LEU A 41 8.76 -4.99 2.25
N LEU A 42 9.02 -3.73 1.87
CA LEU A 42 9.48 -2.72 2.82
C LEU A 42 8.38 -2.28 3.77
N VAL A 43 7.13 -2.15 3.31
CA VAL A 43 6.01 -1.80 4.20
C VAL A 43 5.82 -2.87 5.28
N PHE A 44 5.77 -4.15 4.90
CA PHE A 44 5.56 -5.22 5.87
C PHE A 44 6.79 -5.46 6.76
N ALA A 45 8.01 -5.23 6.25
CA ALA A 45 9.21 -5.24 7.08
C ALA A 45 9.17 -4.14 8.16
N CYS A 46 8.83 -2.90 7.79
CA CYS A 46 8.72 -1.80 8.76
C CYS A 46 7.62 -2.07 9.79
N LEU A 47 6.46 -2.59 9.37
CA LEU A 47 5.39 -2.97 10.30
C LEU A 47 5.86 -4.02 11.31
N TYR A 48 6.60 -5.03 10.85
CA TYR A 48 7.15 -6.07 11.72
C TYR A 48 8.18 -5.54 12.72
N GLU A 49 9.07 -4.64 12.29
CA GLU A 49 10.16 -4.13 13.13
C GLU A 49 9.69 -3.03 14.09
N THR A 50 8.58 -2.34 13.79
CA THR A 50 8.06 -1.23 14.60
C THR A 50 7.21 -1.74 15.77
N THR A 51 7.64 -1.45 17.00
CA THR A 51 6.88 -1.82 18.21
C THR A 51 5.49 -1.17 18.23
N GLY A 52 4.48 -1.95 18.60
CA GLY A 52 3.08 -1.50 18.65
C GLY A 52 2.37 -1.55 17.30
N PHE A 53 2.85 -2.42 16.41
CA PHE A 53 2.24 -2.81 15.16
C PHE A 53 2.29 -4.33 15.01
N ASP A 54 1.34 -5.03 15.64
CA ASP A 54 1.32 -6.49 15.69
C ASP A 54 0.04 -7.08 15.08
N ASP A 55 -1.07 -6.33 15.10
CA ASP A 55 -2.39 -6.77 14.63
C ASP A 55 -2.99 -5.81 13.60
N GLY A 56 -3.33 -6.34 12.42
CA GLY A 56 -3.85 -5.53 11.34
C GLY A 56 -4.84 -6.23 10.41
N THR A 57 -5.37 -5.44 9.48
CA THR A 57 -6.34 -5.90 8.49
C THR A 57 -5.91 -5.51 7.09
N ILE A 58 -5.91 -6.46 6.15
CA ILE A 58 -5.75 -6.16 4.72
C ILE A 58 -7.13 -6.03 4.08
N VAL A 59 -7.43 -4.82 3.61
CA VAL A 59 -8.65 -4.49 2.88
C VAL A 59 -8.39 -4.70 1.39
N ILE A 60 -9.01 -5.74 0.84
CA ILE A 60 -8.89 -6.10 -0.58
C ILE A 60 -10.02 -5.49 -1.41
N GLY A 61 -9.66 -5.06 -2.61
CA GLY A 61 -10.55 -4.47 -3.60
C GLY A 61 -11.49 -5.47 -4.28
N ASN A 62 -11.53 -5.43 -5.63
CA ASN A 62 -12.27 -6.40 -6.44
C ASN A 62 -11.53 -7.74 -6.64
N THR A 63 -10.41 -7.97 -5.95
CA THR A 63 -9.65 -9.22 -5.99
C THR A 63 -10.24 -10.29 -5.05
N THR A 64 -9.73 -11.51 -5.14
CA THR A 64 -10.06 -12.63 -4.24
C THR A 64 -8.93 -12.87 -3.25
N VAL A 65 -9.24 -13.44 -2.07
CA VAL A 65 -8.22 -13.78 -1.07
C VAL A 65 -7.11 -14.68 -1.65
N PRO A 66 -7.39 -15.71 -2.48
CA PRO A 66 -6.32 -16.50 -3.10
C PRO A 66 -5.37 -15.68 -3.97
N HIS A 67 -5.88 -14.76 -4.80
CA HIS A 67 -5.02 -13.93 -5.65
C HIS A 67 -4.22 -12.93 -4.81
N GLU A 68 -4.86 -12.29 -3.84
CA GLU A 68 -4.17 -11.38 -2.93
C GLU A 68 -3.05 -12.10 -2.16
N ARG A 69 -3.33 -13.31 -1.68
CA ARG A 69 -2.32 -14.16 -1.03
C ARG A 69 -1.12 -14.38 -1.94
N GLU A 70 -1.35 -14.73 -3.21
CA GLU A 70 -0.26 -14.95 -4.17
C GLU A 70 0.59 -13.68 -4.38
N PHE A 71 -0.04 -12.51 -4.42
CA PHE A 71 0.69 -11.23 -4.49
C PHE A 71 1.51 -10.97 -3.24
N LEU A 72 0.93 -11.13 -2.05
CA LEU A 72 1.64 -10.93 -0.79
C LEU A 72 2.78 -11.95 -0.60
N GLN A 73 2.58 -13.22 -0.98
CA GLN A 73 3.64 -14.24 -0.95
C GLN A 73 4.83 -13.84 -1.82
N ARG A 74 4.58 -13.27 -3.01
CA ARG A 74 5.63 -12.79 -3.91
C ARG A 74 6.34 -11.56 -3.37
N GLY A 75 5.59 -10.57 -2.89
CA GLY A 75 6.15 -9.31 -2.38
C GLY A 75 6.94 -9.51 -1.10
N ILE A 76 6.36 -10.21 -0.12
CA ILE A 76 6.93 -10.40 1.22
C ILE A 76 7.97 -11.55 1.22
N ARG A 77 8.01 -12.34 0.14
CA ARG A 77 8.93 -13.49 -0.03
C ARG A 77 8.75 -14.56 1.04
N GLU A 78 7.51 -14.76 1.48
CA GLU A 78 7.14 -15.71 2.54
C GLU A 78 6.01 -16.65 2.12
N SER A 79 5.98 -17.84 2.74
CA SER A 79 4.91 -18.81 2.54
C SER A 79 3.70 -18.51 3.42
N ILE A 80 2.71 -17.80 2.86
CA ILE A 80 1.40 -17.60 3.51
C ILE A 80 0.53 -18.87 3.38
N PRO A 81 -0.08 -19.39 4.46
CA PRO A 81 -0.95 -20.57 4.40
C PRO A 81 -2.19 -20.36 3.52
N LYS A 82 -2.96 -21.42 3.20
CA LYS A 82 -4.26 -21.25 2.53
C LYS A 82 -5.25 -20.62 3.52
N LEU A 83 -5.97 -19.58 3.06
CA LEU A 83 -6.80 -18.73 3.91
C LEU A 83 -8.22 -18.60 3.39
N ASN A 84 -9.17 -18.54 4.33
CA ASN A 84 -10.49 -17.99 4.08
C ASN A 84 -10.57 -16.54 4.58
N LEU A 85 -11.58 -15.80 4.11
CA LEU A 85 -11.83 -14.41 4.51
C LEU A 85 -12.00 -14.19 6.02
N SER A 86 -12.37 -15.23 6.78
CA SER A 86 -12.59 -15.18 8.22
C SER A 86 -11.34 -15.43 9.06
N ASP A 87 -10.26 -15.91 8.43
CA ASP A 87 -9.13 -16.48 9.17
C ASP A 87 -8.11 -15.37 9.45
N ALA A 88 -7.72 -15.25 10.72
CA ALA A 88 -6.51 -14.51 11.08
C ALA A 88 -5.29 -15.40 10.77
N PHE A 89 -4.22 -14.81 10.25
CA PHE A 89 -3.03 -15.52 9.86
C PHE A 89 -1.78 -14.72 10.13
N ASN A 90 -0.68 -15.44 10.25
CA ASN A 90 0.61 -14.84 10.55
C ASN A 90 1.35 -14.51 9.25
N ILE A 91 1.80 -13.26 9.12
CA ILE A 91 2.75 -12.80 8.10
C ILE A 91 3.93 -12.23 8.87
N ASN A 92 5.13 -12.84 8.82
CA ASN A 92 6.29 -12.35 9.56
C ASN A 92 5.97 -11.96 11.03
N GLY A 93 5.30 -12.79 11.82
CA GLY A 93 4.94 -12.43 13.20
C GLY A 93 3.73 -11.52 13.35
N LEU A 94 3.29 -10.80 12.31
CA LEU A 94 2.09 -9.96 12.30
C LEU A 94 0.83 -10.82 12.21
N THR A 95 -0.15 -10.54 13.06
CA THR A 95 -1.49 -11.13 12.97
C THR A 95 -2.32 -10.30 12.00
N VAL A 96 -2.74 -10.91 10.90
CA VAL A 96 -3.47 -10.22 9.84
C VAL A 96 -4.74 -10.96 9.49
N ASN A 97 -5.82 -10.24 9.22
CA ASN A 97 -7.03 -10.80 8.60
C ASN A 97 -7.37 -10.06 7.30
N PHE A 98 -8.17 -10.70 6.45
CA PHE A 98 -8.67 -10.06 5.22
C PHE A 98 -10.08 -9.53 5.39
N THR A 99 -10.37 -8.41 4.75
CA THR A 99 -11.74 -7.95 4.56
C THR A 99 -11.92 -7.37 3.16
N GLN A 100 -13.14 -7.45 2.65
CA GLN A 100 -13.47 -6.83 1.37
C GLN A 100 -13.99 -5.43 1.61
N TRP A 101 -13.44 -4.46 0.89
CA TRP A 101 -13.83 -3.05 0.98
C TRP A 101 -15.35 -2.83 0.82
N LYS A 102 -16.03 -3.60 -0.04
CA LYS A 102 -17.51 -3.57 -0.21
C LYS A 102 -18.31 -3.84 1.07
N ARG A 103 -17.74 -4.56 2.05
CA ARG A 103 -18.41 -4.91 3.32
C ARG A 103 -18.36 -3.77 4.34
N ASN A 104 -17.37 -2.89 4.24
CA ASN A 104 -17.10 -1.83 5.22
C ASN A 104 -17.47 -0.43 4.70
N ARG A 105 -18.21 -0.36 3.59
CA ARG A 105 -18.64 0.92 3.00
C ARG A 105 -19.55 1.72 3.93
N ASP A 106 -20.43 1.04 4.65
CA ASP A 106 -21.50 1.67 5.43
C ASP A 106 -21.27 1.57 6.94
N PHE A 107 -20.16 0.97 7.38
CA PHE A 107 -19.88 0.70 8.79
C PHE A 107 -18.42 0.97 9.15
N GLN A 108 -18.20 1.50 10.35
CA GLN A 108 -16.87 1.69 10.92
C GLN A 108 -16.22 0.33 11.24
N PHE A 109 -14.90 0.24 11.09
CA PHE A 109 -14.14 -0.98 11.33
C PHE A 109 -12.71 -0.68 11.81
N GLY A 110 -12.00 -1.70 12.31
CA GLY A 110 -10.58 -1.58 12.68
C GLY A 110 -10.31 -0.88 14.01
N PHE A 111 -11.30 -0.74 14.90
CA PHE A 111 -11.16 0.00 16.17
C PHE A 111 -10.04 -0.49 17.10
N ASP A 112 -9.65 -1.76 16.98
CA ASP A 112 -8.66 -2.45 17.80
C ASP A 112 -7.42 -2.84 16.99
N LYS A 113 -7.26 -2.29 15.77
CA LYS A 113 -6.17 -2.64 14.87
C LYS A 113 -5.08 -1.59 14.90
N ASP A 114 -3.84 -2.07 14.95
CA ASP A 114 -2.66 -1.22 14.84
C ASP A 114 -2.52 -0.65 13.43
N PHE A 115 -2.91 -1.44 12.42
CA PHE A 115 -2.89 -0.99 11.04
C PHE A 115 -3.99 -1.59 10.17
N VAL A 116 -4.33 -0.85 9.10
CA VAL A 116 -5.12 -1.33 7.97
C VAL A 116 -4.33 -1.08 6.69
N VAL A 117 -4.09 -2.13 5.90
CA VAL A 117 -3.48 -2.02 4.57
C VAL A 117 -4.56 -2.11 3.51
N PHE A 118 -4.69 -1.09 2.66
CA PHE A 118 -5.50 -1.12 1.46
C PHE A 118 -4.62 -1.53 0.28
N HIS A 119 -4.72 -2.78 -0.15
CA HIS A 119 -3.93 -3.29 -1.27
C HIS A 119 -4.72 -4.32 -2.10
N PRO A 120 -4.65 -4.24 -3.44
CA PRO A 120 -4.21 -3.07 -4.21
C PRO A 120 -5.28 -1.95 -4.22
N VAL A 121 -4.88 -0.68 -4.18
CA VAL A 121 -5.83 0.44 -4.32
C VAL A 121 -6.32 0.67 -5.75
N GLN A 122 -5.64 0.11 -6.75
CA GLN A 122 -5.85 0.49 -8.17
C GLN A 122 -7.29 0.39 -8.64
N SER A 123 -7.98 -0.71 -8.29
CA SER A 123 -9.39 -0.93 -8.69
C SER A 123 -10.37 0.07 -8.06
N ALA A 124 -9.96 0.74 -6.98
CA ALA A 124 -10.76 1.73 -6.28
C ALA A 124 -10.58 3.17 -6.81
N LEU A 125 -9.63 3.39 -7.74
CA LEU A 125 -9.35 4.69 -8.34
C LEU A 125 -10.24 5.03 -9.54
N ASP A 126 -11.08 4.08 -9.98
CA ASP A 126 -12.13 4.30 -10.99
C ASP A 126 -13.19 5.28 -10.47
N ASP A 127 -13.67 6.20 -11.31
CA ASP A 127 -14.56 7.31 -10.89
C ASP A 127 -15.86 6.83 -10.24
N LYS A 128 -16.39 5.66 -10.65
CA LYS A 128 -17.63 5.10 -10.08
C LYS A 128 -17.44 4.57 -8.66
N ASP A 129 -16.21 4.18 -8.35
CA ASP A 129 -15.85 3.39 -7.19
C ASP A 129 -15.03 4.21 -6.17
N PHE A 130 -14.39 5.28 -6.63
CA PHE A 130 -13.61 6.21 -5.82
C PHE A 130 -14.38 6.87 -4.67
N PRO A 131 -15.62 7.38 -4.85
CA PRO A 131 -16.38 7.93 -3.73
C PRO A 131 -16.64 6.89 -2.63
N LYS A 132 -16.86 5.62 -3.02
CA LYS A 132 -17.08 4.53 -2.05
C LYS A 132 -15.79 4.20 -1.30
N PHE A 133 -14.66 4.22 -2.01
CA PHE A 133 -13.34 4.05 -1.39
C PHE A 133 -13.09 5.12 -0.33
N CYS A 134 -13.39 6.38 -0.64
CA CYS A 134 -13.25 7.49 0.31
C CYS A 134 -14.11 7.26 1.57
N SER A 135 -15.34 6.77 1.42
CA SER A 135 -16.19 6.39 2.58
C SER A 135 -15.54 5.29 3.41
N ILE A 136 -14.94 4.29 2.77
CA ILE A 136 -14.31 3.16 3.47
C ILE A 136 -13.06 3.64 4.22
N LEU A 137 -12.23 4.48 3.61
CA LEU A 137 -11.07 5.08 4.27
C LEU A 137 -11.50 5.86 5.52
N ASN A 138 -12.55 6.69 5.41
CA ASN A 138 -13.10 7.44 6.56
C ASN A 138 -13.72 6.55 7.65
N ASN A 139 -14.18 5.35 7.29
CA ASN A 139 -14.75 4.39 8.22
C ASN A 139 -13.70 3.56 8.96
N SER A 140 -12.46 3.54 8.49
CA SER A 140 -11.37 2.94 9.25
C SER A 140 -11.15 3.69 10.57
N LYS A 141 -10.92 2.93 11.63
CA LYS A 141 -10.62 3.40 12.99
C LYS A 141 -9.34 2.77 13.53
N ALA A 142 -8.57 2.12 12.65
CA ALA A 142 -7.25 1.60 12.99
C ALA A 142 -6.30 2.74 13.32
N LYS A 143 -5.25 2.45 14.10
CA LYS A 143 -4.22 3.44 14.44
C LYS A 143 -3.52 4.02 13.19
N MET A 144 -3.33 3.21 12.15
CA MET A 144 -2.72 3.65 10.89
C MET A 144 -3.40 3.02 9.66
N ASN A 145 -3.65 3.82 8.63
CA ASN A 145 -4.08 3.35 7.31
C ASN A 145 -2.94 3.49 6.30
N ILE A 146 -2.64 2.39 5.60
CA ILE A 146 -1.57 2.33 4.61
C ILE A 146 -2.19 1.95 3.27
N LEU A 147 -2.06 2.82 2.28
CA LEU A 147 -2.59 2.62 0.94
C LEU A 147 -1.44 2.26 0.02
N ILE A 148 -1.51 1.10 -0.65
CA ILE A 148 -0.44 0.62 -1.53
C ILE A 148 -0.98 0.46 -2.95
N THR A 149 -0.33 1.13 -3.91
CA THR A 149 -0.61 1.08 -5.35
C THR A 149 -0.02 -0.16 -6.01
N THR A 150 -0.57 -0.56 -7.16
CA THR A 150 -0.01 -1.65 -8.01
C THR A 150 0.11 -1.30 -9.50
N ASN A 151 -0.01 -0.02 -9.84
CA ASN A 151 0.18 0.50 -11.20
C ASN A 151 0.42 2.01 -11.13
N ASP A 152 1.69 2.35 -10.89
CA ASP A 152 2.18 3.72 -10.85
C ASP A 152 2.70 4.22 -12.19
N PHE A 153 2.20 3.69 -13.30
CA PHE A 153 2.49 4.21 -14.64
C PHE A 153 1.50 5.32 -15.06
N SER A 154 0.65 5.78 -14.15
CA SER A 154 -0.39 6.78 -14.43
C SER A 154 -0.54 7.78 -13.28
N GLU A 155 -1.27 8.86 -13.57
CA GLU A 155 -1.62 9.89 -12.60
C GLU A 155 -2.84 9.57 -11.74
N SER A 156 -3.48 8.42 -11.96
CA SER A 156 -4.69 8.04 -11.24
C SER A 156 -4.54 8.03 -9.70
N PRO A 157 -3.38 7.66 -9.10
CA PRO A 157 -3.22 7.72 -7.64
C PRO A 157 -3.19 9.14 -7.08
N LYS A 158 -2.96 10.18 -7.91
CA LYS A 158 -3.05 11.59 -7.46
C LYS A 158 -4.44 11.96 -6.93
N LYS A 159 -5.49 11.21 -7.29
CA LYS A 159 -6.83 11.36 -6.70
C LYS A 159 -6.84 11.17 -5.18
N LEU A 160 -5.94 10.35 -4.63
CA LEU A 160 -5.83 10.10 -3.19
C LEU A 160 -5.12 11.22 -2.43
N TYR A 161 -4.44 12.15 -3.12
CA TYR A 161 -3.56 13.12 -2.46
C TYR A 161 -4.30 14.04 -1.50
N SER A 162 -5.59 14.31 -1.69
CA SER A 162 -6.38 15.10 -0.73
C SER A 162 -6.92 14.29 0.46
N PHE A 163 -6.74 12.96 0.46
CA PHE A 163 -7.32 12.03 1.44
C PHE A 163 -6.27 11.34 2.31
N VAL A 164 -4.99 11.60 2.05
CA VAL A 164 -3.87 11.06 2.83
C VAL A 164 -3.10 12.19 3.48
N ASP A 165 -2.41 11.87 4.56
CA ASP A 165 -1.59 12.83 5.31
C ASP A 165 -0.23 12.95 4.65
N GLU A 166 0.38 11.80 4.31
CA GLU A 166 1.72 11.70 3.74
C GLU A 166 1.77 10.74 2.55
N ILE A 167 2.68 11.01 1.60
CA ILE A 167 2.86 10.23 0.37
C ILE A 167 4.35 9.92 0.21
N LEU A 168 4.69 8.63 0.29
CA LEU A 168 6.03 8.13 0.01
C LEU A 168 6.05 7.44 -1.35
N ILE A 169 6.97 7.85 -2.20
CA ILE A 169 7.28 7.21 -3.48
C ILE A 169 8.59 6.46 -3.28
N LEU A 170 8.50 5.13 -3.22
CA LEU A 170 9.66 4.25 -3.16
C LEU A 170 10.34 4.19 -4.53
N ASP A 171 11.58 4.68 -4.58
CA ASP A 171 12.41 4.64 -5.76
C ASP A 171 13.43 3.51 -5.68
N THR A 172 13.08 2.37 -6.28
CA THR A 172 13.95 1.19 -6.44
C THR A 172 14.50 1.04 -7.86
N THR A 173 14.44 2.07 -8.72
CA THR A 173 14.80 1.92 -10.14
C THR A 173 16.26 1.59 -10.41
N GLU A 174 17.14 1.75 -9.41
CA GLU A 174 18.59 1.60 -9.54
C GLU A 174 19.17 0.64 -8.49
N VAL A 175 18.34 -0.21 -7.86
CA VAL A 175 18.82 -1.14 -6.82
C VAL A 175 19.64 -2.28 -7.40
N ASP A 176 19.33 -2.69 -8.63
CA ASP A 176 20.08 -3.67 -9.40
C ASP A 176 19.86 -3.48 -10.91
N ASP A 177 20.54 -4.30 -11.71
CA ASP A 177 20.47 -4.27 -13.17
C ASP A 177 19.07 -4.61 -13.70
N GLU A 178 18.35 -5.55 -13.06
CA GLU A 178 17.01 -5.97 -13.48
C GLU A 178 16.01 -4.80 -13.32
N HIS A 179 16.02 -4.13 -12.16
CA HIS A 179 15.19 -2.95 -11.93
C HIS A 179 15.51 -1.84 -12.91
N SER A 180 16.81 -1.62 -13.18
CA SER A 180 17.26 -0.59 -14.12
C SER A 180 16.79 -0.87 -15.55
N GLU A 181 16.81 -2.13 -15.98
CA GLU A 181 16.31 -2.55 -17.30
C GLU A 181 14.79 -2.43 -17.41
N ILE A 182 14.05 -2.92 -16.40
CA ILE A 182 12.59 -2.81 -16.36
C ILE A 182 12.14 -1.35 -16.38
N TYR A 183 12.82 -0.48 -15.61
CA TYR A 183 12.51 0.95 -15.58
C TYR A 183 12.72 1.62 -16.93
N LYS A 184 13.80 1.30 -17.65
CA LYS A 184 14.02 1.81 -19.02
C LYS A 184 12.91 1.39 -19.98
N VAL A 185 12.39 0.16 -19.84
CA VAL A 185 11.25 -0.33 -20.64
C VAL A 185 9.98 0.45 -20.30
N ILE A 186 9.68 0.67 -19.02
CA ILE A 186 8.55 1.48 -18.57
C ILE A 186 8.64 2.89 -19.17
N GLN A 187 9.79 3.54 -19.04
CA GLN A 187 10.03 4.88 -19.56
C GLN A 187 9.81 4.93 -21.09
N SER A 188 10.39 3.97 -21.82
CA SER A 188 10.26 3.90 -23.28
C SER A 188 8.80 3.73 -23.74
N ASN A 189 8.03 2.91 -23.03
CA ASN A 189 6.61 2.71 -23.34
C ASN A 189 5.78 3.97 -23.10
N LEU A 190 6.02 4.68 -21.98
CA LEU A 190 5.33 5.93 -21.69
C LEU A 190 5.67 7.02 -22.72
N GLU A 191 6.93 7.14 -23.11
CA GLU A 191 7.38 8.08 -24.14
C GLU A 191 6.74 7.78 -25.50
N ALA A 192 6.63 6.49 -25.87
CA ALA A 192 5.95 6.05 -27.08
C ALA A 192 4.45 6.39 -27.09
N ASP A 193 3.81 6.37 -25.92
CA ASP A 193 2.41 6.75 -25.71
C ASP A 193 2.22 8.28 -25.51
N HIS A 194 3.28 9.09 -25.68
CA HIS A 194 3.30 10.53 -25.43
C HIS A 194 2.90 10.92 -23.99
N GLN A 195 3.22 10.07 -23.02
CA GLN A 195 2.99 10.27 -21.60
C GLN A 195 4.31 10.62 -20.88
N SER A 196 4.20 11.38 -19.79
CA SER A 196 5.32 11.64 -18.88
C SER A 196 5.29 10.65 -17.70
N LEU A 197 6.45 10.44 -17.08
CA LEU A 197 6.52 9.75 -15.80
C LEU A 197 5.68 10.51 -14.75
N PRO A 198 4.88 9.83 -13.92
CA PRO A 198 3.96 10.50 -12.99
C PRO A 198 4.63 11.18 -11.79
N TYR A 199 5.94 10.93 -11.57
CA TYR A 199 6.78 11.50 -10.51
C TYR A 199 8.28 11.28 -10.74
#